data_AF-A0A6H5HRE9-F1
#
_entry.id   AF-A0A6H5HRE9-F1
#
_cell.length_a   1.000
_cell.length_b   1.000
_cell.length_c   1.000
_cell.angle_alpha   90.00
_cell.angle_beta   90.00
_cell.angle_gamma   90.00
#
_symmetry.space_group_name_H-M   'P 1'
#
loop_
_entity.id
_entity.type
_entity.pdbx_description
1 polymer ?
#
loop_
_entity_poly.entity_id
_entity_poly.type
_entity_poly.pdbx_seq_one_letter_code
_entity_poly.pdbx_strand_id
1 'polypeptide(L)'
;MICEKVDEEQTEEKESSDVATCPPDPRFQQQNKTKWCYNMFVDFYRCSHYFGPTHKFCTMFEKCYKSLCPNYWIEKWEADLKAGTFPRDITKEMGN
;
A
#
# COMPACT_ATOMS: atom_id res chain seq x y z
N MET A 1 14.04 34.89 -7.90
CA MET A 1 14.85 33.99 -8.73
C MET A 1 14.50 32.57 -8.32
N ILE A 2 13.66 31.96 -9.15
CA ILE A 2 13.46 30.53 -9.42
C ILE A 2 13.57 29.56 -8.23
N CYS A 3 12.41 29.14 -7.72
CA CYS A 3 12.12 27.70 -7.62
C CYS A 3 10.77 27.52 -8.28
N GLU A 4 10.83 27.20 -9.57
CA GLU A 4 9.71 26.71 -10.35
C GLU A 4 9.15 25.43 -9.72
N LYS A 5 7.89 25.20 -10.07
CA LYS A 5 7.06 24.08 -9.67
C LYS A 5 7.84 22.77 -9.84
N VAL A 6 7.77 21.91 -8.83
CA VAL A 6 8.13 20.50 -9.02
C VAL A 6 7.08 19.96 -9.96
N ASP A 7 7.46 19.87 -11.24
CA ASP A 7 6.64 19.31 -12.28
C ASP A 7 6.22 17.90 -11.87
N GLU A 8 4.93 17.65 -12.02
CA GLU A 8 4.34 16.32 -11.96
C GLU A 8 5.08 15.45 -12.98
N GLU A 9 5.98 14.59 -12.50
CA GLU A 9 6.47 13.48 -13.32
C GLU A 9 5.27 12.55 -13.59
N GLN A 10 4.59 12.81 -14.70
CA GLN A 10 3.79 11.83 -15.41
C GLN A 10 4.76 10.77 -15.94
N THR A 11 4.95 9.72 -15.16
CA THR A 11 5.55 8.49 -15.68
C THR A 11 4.59 7.91 -16.72
N GLU A 12 4.99 8.01 -17.98
CA GLU A 12 4.34 7.41 -19.13
C GLU A 12 4.05 5.92 -18.87
N GLU A 13 2.78 5.54 -19.03
CA GLU A 13 2.34 4.16 -18.98
C GLU A 13 2.85 3.43 -20.23
N LYS A 14 4.02 2.82 -20.12
CA LYS A 14 4.48 1.84 -21.11
C LYS A 14 3.73 0.54 -20.85
N GLU A 15 2.65 0.33 -21.61
CA GLU A 15 1.94 -0.94 -21.70
C GLU A 15 2.85 -1.96 -22.41
N SER A 16 3.79 -2.54 -21.66
CA SER A 16 4.38 -3.83 -22.00
C SER A 16 3.55 -4.89 -21.29
N SER A 17 3.32 -6.02 -21.95
CA SER A 17 2.75 -7.24 -21.36
C SER A 17 3.75 -7.89 -20.38
N ASP A 18 4.37 -7.09 -19.52
CA ASP A 18 5.22 -7.55 -18.43
C ASP A 18 4.33 -7.87 -17.25
N VAL A 19 4.41 -9.12 -16.80
CA VAL A 19 3.82 -9.54 -15.52
C VAL A 19 4.57 -8.80 -14.41
N ALA A 20 4.11 -7.59 -14.08
CA ALA A 20 4.72 -6.74 -13.08
C ALA A 20 4.23 -7.11 -11.68
N THR A 21 5.18 -7.37 -10.78
CA THR A 21 4.95 -7.57 -9.34
C THR A 21 5.37 -6.33 -8.57
N CYS A 22 5.09 -6.29 -7.26
CA CYS A 22 5.63 -5.28 -6.37
C CYS A 22 7.16 -5.14 -6.50
N PRO A 23 7.69 -3.90 -6.66
CA PRO A 23 9.13 -3.69 -6.67
C PRO A 23 9.73 -4.04 -5.30
N PRO A 24 10.98 -4.54 -5.25
CA PRO A 24 11.62 -4.87 -3.99
C PRO A 24 11.89 -3.62 -3.15
N ASP A 25 11.42 -3.61 -1.91
CA ASP A 25 11.65 -2.53 -0.96
C ASP A 25 12.98 -2.76 -0.19
N PRO A 26 13.96 -1.83 -0.26
CA PRO A 26 15.23 -1.95 0.44
C PRO A 26 15.13 -2.07 1.97
N ARG A 27 14.00 -1.68 2.57
CA ARG A 27 13.76 -1.83 4.02
C ARG A 27 13.56 -3.29 4.43
N PHE A 28 13.14 -4.16 3.50
CA PHE A 28 12.78 -5.55 3.76
C PHE A 28 13.69 -6.55 3.01
N GLN A 29 15.00 -6.49 3.27
CA GLN A 29 15.99 -7.39 2.67
C GLN A 29 15.93 -8.84 3.18
N GLN A 30 15.33 -9.06 4.34
CA GLN A 30 15.17 -10.38 4.95
C GLN A 30 14.37 -11.36 4.06
N GLN A 31 14.66 -12.66 4.19
CA GLN A 31 13.93 -13.73 3.51
C GLN A 31 12.45 -13.79 3.95
N ASN A 32 12.18 -13.54 5.23
CA ASN A 32 10.82 -13.52 5.75
C ASN A 32 10.09 -12.22 5.31
N LYS A 33 9.12 -12.34 4.41
CA LYS A 33 8.33 -11.20 3.88
C LYS A 33 7.06 -10.87 4.67
N THR A 34 6.81 -11.51 5.82
CA THR A 34 5.61 -11.27 6.65
C THR A 34 5.47 -9.81 7.07
N LYS A 35 6.55 -9.18 7.54
CA LYS A 35 6.54 -7.76 7.92
C LYS A 35 6.28 -6.84 6.73
N TRP A 36 6.79 -7.18 5.56
CA TRP A 36 6.59 -6.40 4.35
C TRP A 36 5.12 -6.43 3.91
N CYS A 37 4.54 -7.62 3.82
CA CYS A 37 3.12 -7.84 3.55
C CYS A 37 2.23 -7.03 4.52
N TYR A 38 2.46 -7.17 5.83
CA TYR A 38 1.66 -6.47 6.84
C TYR A 38 1.75 -4.95 6.71
N ASN A 39 2.94 -4.40 6.48
CA ASN A 39 3.11 -2.95 6.33
C ASN A 39 2.42 -2.43 5.05
N MET A 40 2.54 -3.13 3.92
CA MET A 40 1.86 -2.73 2.68
C MET A 40 0.33 -2.75 2.82
N PHE A 41 -0.21 -3.71 3.57
CA PHE A 41 -1.65 -3.75 3.87
C PHE A 41 -2.08 -2.53 4.69
N VAL A 42 -1.37 -2.23 5.79
CA VAL A 42 -1.68 -1.06 6.63
C VAL A 42 -1.53 0.26 5.87
N ASP A 43 -0.48 0.38 5.06
CA ASP A 43 -0.21 1.59 4.27
C ASP A 43 -1.29 1.84 3.20
N PHE A 44 -1.88 0.79 2.62
CA PHE A 44 -3.03 0.93 1.72
C PHE A 44 -4.23 1.58 2.43
N TYR A 45 -4.62 1.08 3.61
CA TYR A 45 -5.77 1.64 4.35
C TYR A 45 -5.49 3.05 4.86
N ARG A 46 -4.27 3.37 5.29
CA ARG A 46 -3.87 4.75 5.59
C ARG A 46 -4.00 5.63 4.35
N CYS A 47 -3.42 5.22 3.23
CA CYS A 47 -3.43 5.98 1.99
C CYS A 47 -4.87 6.24 1.52
N SER A 48 -5.72 5.22 1.56
CA SER A 48 -7.14 5.33 1.21
C SER A 48 -7.91 6.29 2.11
N HIS A 49 -7.53 6.41 3.38
CA HIS A 49 -8.17 7.35 4.30
C HIS A 49 -7.74 8.80 4.05
N TYR A 50 -6.44 9.05 3.84
CA TYR A 50 -5.90 10.40 3.67
C TYR A 50 -6.12 10.99 2.27
N PHE A 51 -5.86 10.19 1.22
CA PHE A 51 -5.83 10.66 -0.16
C PHE A 51 -7.02 10.16 -1.00
N GLY A 52 -7.77 9.19 -0.48
CA GLY A 52 -8.81 8.47 -1.22
C GLY A 52 -8.27 7.28 -2.04
N PRO A 53 -9.14 6.34 -2.44
CA PRO A 53 -8.73 5.07 -3.04
C PRO A 53 -8.12 5.20 -4.45
N THR A 54 -8.29 6.34 -5.12
CA THR A 54 -7.88 6.55 -6.52
C THR A 54 -6.46 7.10 -6.68
N HIS A 55 -5.74 7.37 -5.59
CA HIS A 55 -4.40 7.93 -5.67
C HIS A 55 -3.38 6.90 -6.22
N LYS A 56 -2.44 7.35 -7.06
CA LYS A 56 -1.42 6.50 -7.71
C LYS A 56 -0.60 5.67 -6.70
N PHE A 57 -0.26 6.25 -5.55
CA PHE A 57 0.44 5.51 -4.48
C PHE A 57 -0.44 4.45 -3.79
N CYS A 58 -1.74 4.71 -3.63
CA CYS A 58 -2.63 3.74 -2.99
C CYS A 58 -2.81 2.50 -3.87
N THR A 59 -2.94 2.67 -5.19
CA THR A 59 -3.05 1.54 -6.13
C THR A 59 -1.75 0.71 -6.19
N MET A 60 -0.59 1.34 -5.98
CA MET A 60 0.69 0.63 -5.83
C MET A 60 0.70 -0.25 -4.58
N PHE A 61 0.30 0.29 -3.42
CA PHE A 61 0.20 -0.50 -2.19
C PHE A 61 -0.79 -1.66 -2.33
N GLU A 62 -1.91 -1.43 -3.01
CA GLU A 62 -2.92 -2.45 -3.30
C GLU A 62 -2.35 -3.63 -4.09
N LYS A 63 -1.67 -3.33 -5.20
CA LYS A 63 -0.99 -4.34 -6.02
C LYS A 63 0.07 -5.09 -5.20
N CYS A 64 0.80 -4.37 -4.36
CA CYS A 64 1.86 -4.93 -3.54
C CYS A 64 1.35 -5.92 -2.50
N TYR A 65 0.40 -5.54 -1.64
CA TYR A 65 -0.05 -6.46 -0.59
C TYR A 65 -0.79 -7.67 -1.18
N LYS A 66 -1.56 -7.50 -2.28
CA LYS A 66 -2.21 -8.63 -2.98
C LYS A 66 -1.22 -9.64 -3.57
N SER A 67 -0.03 -9.18 -3.96
CA SER A 67 1.02 -10.05 -4.51
C SER A 67 1.83 -10.75 -3.41
N LEU A 68 1.99 -10.11 -2.25
CA LEU A 68 2.89 -10.57 -1.19
C LEU A 68 2.22 -11.37 -0.10
N CYS A 69 0.97 -11.03 0.21
CA CYS A 69 0.25 -11.61 1.32
C CYS A 69 -0.50 -12.87 0.89
N PRO A 70 -0.55 -13.91 1.74
CA PRO A 70 -1.52 -14.98 1.57
C PRO A 70 -2.96 -14.44 1.62
N ASN A 71 -3.82 -14.87 0.70
CA ASN A 71 -5.22 -14.40 0.63
C ASN A 71 -5.97 -14.57 1.96
N TYR A 72 -5.76 -15.69 2.65
CA TYR A 72 -6.35 -15.94 3.97
C TYR A 72 -6.04 -14.85 5.01
N TRP A 73 -4.84 -14.26 4.97
CA TRP A 73 -4.49 -13.17 5.89
C TRP A 73 -5.24 -11.88 5.56
N ILE A 74 -5.35 -11.56 4.28
CA ILE A 74 -6.07 -10.38 3.80
C ILE A 74 -7.54 -10.47 4.24
N GLU A 75 -8.21 -11.59 3.96
CA GLU A 75 -9.61 -11.82 4.34
C GLU A 75 -9.83 -11.69 5.84
N LYS A 76 -8.93 -12.27 6.65
CA LYS A 76 -9.00 -12.19 8.11
C LYS A 76 -8.85 -10.75 8.58
N TRP A 77 -7.84 -10.03 8.11
CA TRP A 77 -7.61 -8.65 8.53
C TRP A 77 -8.73 -7.72 8.07
N GLU A 78 -9.30 -7.93 6.88
CA GLU A 78 -10.49 -7.22 6.42
C GLU A 78 -11.71 -7.47 7.31
N ALA A 79 -11.91 -8.70 7.78
CA ALA A 79 -12.96 -9.03 8.73
C ALA A 79 -12.72 -8.35 10.09
N ASP A 80 -11.49 -8.38 10.60
CA ASP A 80 -11.10 -7.73 11.86
C ASP A 80 -11.28 -6.20 11.77
N LEU A 81 -10.98 -5.60 10.62
CA LEU A 81 -11.22 -4.17 10.34
C LEU A 81 -12.70 -3.83 10.32
N LYS A 82 -13.53 -4.62 9.63
CA LYS A 82 -15.00 -4.45 9.62
C LYS A 82 -15.62 -4.61 11.00
N ALA A 83 -15.05 -5.51 11.82
CA ALA A 83 -15.47 -5.72 13.20
C ALA A 83 -14.92 -4.67 14.18
N GLY A 84 -13.97 -3.82 13.75
CA GLY A 84 -13.29 -2.86 14.63
C GLY A 84 -12.39 -3.50 15.69
N THR A 85 -11.98 -4.76 15.49
CA THR A 85 -11.14 -5.54 16.43
C THR A 85 -9.68 -5.66 16.00
N PHE A 86 -9.30 -4.93 14.95
CA PHE A 86 -7.94 -4.97 14.42
C PHE A 86 -6.92 -4.51 15.49
N PRO A 87 -5.85 -5.29 15.75
CA PRO A 87 -4.94 -5.05 16.89
C PRO A 87 -4.11 -3.77 16.76
N ARG A 88 -4.03 -3.17 15.58
CA ARG A 88 -3.37 -1.89 15.36
C ARG A 88 -4.42 -0.80 15.27
N ASP A 89 -4.20 0.27 16.01
CA ASP A 89 -5.08 1.44 16.05
C ASP A 89 -4.92 2.25 14.76
N ILE A 90 -5.54 1.77 13.68
CA ILE A 90 -5.63 2.52 12.43
C ILE A 90 -6.50 3.77 12.62
N THR A 91 -7.45 3.74 13.56
CA THR A 91 -8.43 4.81 13.82
C THR A 91 -7.81 6.07 14.41
N LYS A 92 -6.86 5.97 15.35
CA LYS A 92 -6.11 7.14 15.84
C LYS A 92 -5.20 7.74 14.77
N GLU A 93 -4.62 6.90 13.92
CA GLU A 93 -3.80 7.35 12.79
C GLU A 93 -4.66 7.92 11.64
N MET A 94 -5.98 7.86 11.75
CA MET A 94 -6.96 8.39 10.79
C MET A 94 -7.61 9.70 11.31
N GLY A 95 -7.17 10.22 12.46
CA GLY A 95 -7.48 11.59 12.90
C GLY A 95 -8.95 11.85 13.26
N ASN A 96 -9.63 10.89 13.90
CA ASN A 96 -10.88 11.13 14.62
C ASN A 96 -10.62 11.45 16.10
#